data_AF-A0A925TX34-F1
#
_entry.id   AF-A0A925TX34-F1
#
_cell.length_a   1.000
_cell.length_b   1.000
_cell.length_c   1.000
_cell.angle_alpha   90.00
_cell.angle_beta   90.00
_cell.angle_gamma   90.00
#
_symmetry.space_group_name_H-M   'P 1'
#
loop_
_entity.id
_entity.type
_entity.pdbx_description
1 polymer ?
#
loop_
_entity_poly.entity_id
_entity_poly.type
_entity_poly.pdbx_seq_one_letter_code
_entity_poly.pdbx_strand_id
1 'polypeptide(L)'
;MKRTLLYVAMIIVLASCGAKSSDETADDKQVKLDSLKNERTELDKQIKSLEEEISKAGGDSASMKSELVIIEEMQPTVFTSYIDLQAKVDADQNVTVTAQMPGAVQKIYVSEGQSVGIGSVLAELDNDAAEKQLQTLETQLSFAKDIYNKQKTLWDQKIGTEVQYLSAKNNVETLENSLAASKQQLQMSKLISPINGVVDAVDIKVGQMASPGFNGIRVVNTNSLKVIGEVSEAYSAYVQTGDKVKLFFPDLKQEVDSKISF
;
A
#
# COMPACT_ATOMS: atom_id res chain seq x y z
N MET A 1 23.85 17.00 61.76
CA MET A 1 25.16 17.62 62.06
C MET A 1 26.01 16.62 62.85
N LYS A 2 27.26 16.36 62.43
CA LYS A 2 28.45 15.90 63.18
C LYS A 2 28.26 14.65 64.08
N ARG A 3 28.75 13.42 63.82
CA ARG A 3 30.10 12.91 63.46
C ARG A 3 31.27 13.46 64.31
N THR A 4 31.93 12.52 64.99
CA THR A 4 33.31 12.44 65.54
C THR A 4 33.68 13.15 66.85
N LEU A 5 34.06 12.33 67.84
CA LEU A 5 35.13 12.58 68.82
C LEU A 5 35.65 11.20 69.30
N LEU A 6 36.79 10.71 68.80
CA LEU A 6 38.15 10.82 69.40
C LEU A 6 38.19 10.15 70.78
N TYR A 7 38.73 8.93 70.99
CA TYR A 7 40.14 8.48 70.88
C TYR A 7 41.15 9.51 71.41
N VAL A 8 42.14 9.02 72.21
CA VAL A 8 43.14 9.72 73.08
C VAL A 8 42.65 9.72 74.54
N ALA A 9 43.35 9.26 75.58
CA ALA A 9 44.74 8.89 75.84
C ALA A 9 44.73 7.92 77.05
N MET A 10 45.54 6.85 77.06
CA MET A 10 46.85 6.82 77.73
C MET A 10 46.75 6.84 79.27
N ILE A 11 47.01 5.69 79.90
CA ILE A 11 48.07 5.54 80.92
C ILE A 11 48.46 4.06 80.99
N ILE A 12 49.67 3.83 80.50
CA ILE A 12 50.55 2.69 80.76
C ILE A 12 51.09 2.87 82.17
N VAL A 13 51.03 1.84 83.02
CA VAL A 13 52.09 1.56 84.00
C VAL A 13 52.26 0.04 84.10
N LEU A 14 53.18 -0.48 83.29
CA LEU A 14 53.97 -1.66 83.61
C LEU A 14 55.11 -1.20 84.54
N ALA A 15 55.26 -1.85 85.69
CA ALA A 15 56.55 -2.35 86.22
C ALA A 15 56.41 -2.69 87.72
N SER A 16 56.63 -3.95 88.08
CA SER A 16 57.91 -4.36 88.70
C SER A 16 57.79 -5.67 89.49
N CYS A 17 58.66 -6.60 89.11
CA CYS A 17 58.99 -7.92 89.65
C CYS A 17 58.93 -8.15 91.17
N GLY A 18 58.53 -9.38 91.52
CA GLY A 18 58.82 -10.03 92.81
C GLY A 18 58.70 -11.57 92.74
N ALA A 19 59.75 -12.22 92.24
CA ALA A 19 60.30 -13.55 92.56
C ALA A 19 59.44 -14.80 92.94
N LYS A 20 59.78 -15.92 92.25
CA LYS A 20 59.86 -17.34 92.68
C LYS A 20 58.62 -18.27 92.58
N SER A 21 58.65 -19.08 91.50
CA SER A 21 58.55 -20.57 91.42
C SER A 21 57.51 -21.34 92.26
N SER A 22 56.59 -22.06 91.58
CA SER A 22 56.37 -23.52 91.72
C SER A 22 55.19 -24.01 90.86
N ASP A 23 55.44 -25.07 90.08
CA ASP A 23 54.54 -26.00 89.36
C ASP A 23 53.01 -25.81 89.44
N GLU A 24 52.36 -25.59 88.28
CA GLU A 24 50.94 -25.91 88.06
C GLU A 24 50.85 -27.30 87.40
N THR A 25 50.41 -28.30 88.16
CA THR A 25 50.12 -29.66 87.68
C THR A 25 48.85 -29.70 86.82
N ALA A 26 48.72 -30.70 85.95
CA ALA A 26 47.61 -30.88 85.00
C ALA A 26 46.20 -30.97 85.65
N ASP A 27 46.14 -31.25 86.95
CA ASP A 27 44.89 -31.43 87.72
C ASP A 27 44.12 -30.11 87.94
N ASP A 28 44.80 -28.99 88.17
CA ASP A 28 44.13 -27.68 88.39
C ASP A 28 43.49 -27.12 87.11
N LYS A 29 44.03 -27.48 85.94
CA LYS A 29 43.44 -27.13 84.63
C LYS A 29 42.20 -27.98 84.35
N GLN A 30 42.17 -29.23 84.81
CA GLN A 30 41.04 -30.14 84.71
C GLN A 30 39.84 -29.61 85.51
N VAL A 31 40.08 -29.17 86.76
CA VAL A 31 39.04 -28.59 87.63
C VAL A 31 38.47 -27.30 87.05
N LYS A 32 39.31 -26.41 86.49
CA LYS A 32 38.83 -25.22 85.77
C LYS A 32 38.00 -25.57 84.53
N LEU A 33 38.39 -26.59 83.76
CA LEU A 33 37.70 -26.99 82.55
C LEU A 33 36.31 -27.60 82.85
N ASP A 34 36.19 -28.36 83.94
CA ASP A 34 34.91 -28.89 84.39
C ASP A 34 33.99 -27.81 84.96
N SER A 35 34.55 -26.80 85.66
CA SER A 35 33.78 -25.63 86.11
C SER A 35 33.19 -24.83 84.94
N LEU A 36 33.99 -24.60 83.87
CA LEU A 36 33.55 -23.88 82.67
C LEU A 36 32.53 -24.67 81.85
N LYS A 37 32.63 -26.01 81.81
CA LYS A 37 31.61 -26.86 81.18
C LYS A 37 30.28 -26.79 81.92
N ASN A 38 30.30 -26.81 83.25
CA ASN A 38 29.09 -26.68 84.05
C ASN A 38 28.43 -25.30 83.85
N GLU A 39 29.23 -24.23 83.81
CA GLU A 39 28.75 -22.88 83.52
C GLU A 39 28.14 -22.80 82.11
N ARG A 40 28.75 -23.46 81.12
CA ARG A 40 28.20 -23.56 79.77
C ARG A 40 26.86 -24.30 79.72
N THR A 41 26.71 -25.40 80.46
CA THR A 41 25.44 -26.14 80.50
C THR A 41 24.32 -25.36 81.18
N GLU A 42 24.67 -24.51 82.14
CA GLU A 42 23.70 -23.66 82.82
C GLU A 42 23.31 -22.46 81.94
N LEU A 43 24.28 -21.86 81.22
CA LEU A 43 24.01 -20.86 80.19
C LEU A 43 23.14 -21.43 79.06
N ASP A 44 23.38 -22.65 78.60
CA ASP A 44 22.55 -23.30 77.57
C ASP A 44 21.11 -23.56 78.07
N LYS A 45 20.92 -23.86 79.36
CA LYS A 45 19.59 -23.93 79.98
C LYS A 45 18.91 -22.56 80.02
N GLN A 46 19.66 -21.51 80.40
CA GLN A 46 19.15 -20.14 80.41
C GLN A 46 18.77 -19.67 79.00
N ILE A 47 19.59 -19.97 78.00
CA ILE A 47 19.31 -19.68 76.58
C ILE A 47 18.04 -20.39 76.14
N LYS A 48 17.87 -21.69 76.44
CA LYS A 48 16.63 -22.40 76.12
C LYS A 48 15.40 -21.83 76.82
N SER A 49 15.53 -21.44 78.09
CA SER A 49 14.40 -20.80 78.79
C SER A 49 14.06 -19.43 78.18
N LEU A 50 15.07 -18.66 77.77
CA LEU A 50 14.88 -17.38 77.10
C LEU A 50 14.33 -17.55 75.67
N GLU A 51 14.74 -18.59 74.94
CA GLU A 51 14.18 -18.94 73.63
C GLU A 51 12.70 -19.36 73.75
N GLU A 52 12.34 -20.13 74.78
CA GLU A 52 10.95 -20.47 75.08
C GLU A 52 10.14 -19.23 75.50
N GLU A 53 10.71 -18.32 76.28
CA GLU A 53 10.07 -17.05 76.64
C GLU A 53 9.91 -16.10 75.44
N ILE A 54 10.90 -16.03 74.54
CA ILE A 54 10.81 -15.26 73.28
C ILE A 54 9.78 -15.88 72.32
N SER A 55 9.65 -17.21 72.30
CA SER A 55 8.61 -17.89 71.51
C SER A 55 7.19 -17.63 72.05
N LYS A 56 7.05 -17.39 73.36
CA LYS A 56 5.77 -17.04 74.01
C LYS A 56 5.50 -15.53 74.01
N ALA A 57 6.54 -14.70 73.91
CA ALA A 57 6.47 -13.25 73.82
C ALA A 57 6.56 -12.76 72.36
N GLY A 58 5.73 -13.31 71.46
CA GLY A 58 5.23 -12.63 70.27
C GLY A 58 6.27 -12.00 69.31
N GLY A 59 7.46 -12.58 69.22
CA GLY A 59 8.55 -12.10 68.37
C GLY A 59 8.76 -12.93 67.12
N ASP A 60 7.74 -13.63 66.63
CA ASP A 60 7.83 -14.31 65.35
C ASP A 60 7.67 -13.25 64.25
N SER A 61 8.79 -12.64 63.86
CA SER A 61 8.95 -12.17 62.48
C SER A 61 8.95 -13.40 61.58
N ALA A 62 7.80 -14.06 61.49
CA ALA A 62 7.43 -14.86 60.36
C ALA A 62 7.53 -13.91 59.18
N SER A 63 8.62 -14.07 58.44
CA SER A 63 8.81 -13.58 57.09
C SER A 63 7.52 -13.87 56.31
N MET A 64 6.60 -12.89 56.27
CA MET A 64 5.64 -12.83 55.18
C MET A 64 6.51 -12.60 53.97
N LYS A 65 6.73 -13.68 53.22
CA LYS A 65 7.33 -13.68 51.90
C LYS A 65 6.37 -12.92 50.97
N SER A 66 6.28 -11.60 51.14
CA SER A 66 5.46 -10.73 50.30
C SER A 66 6.23 -10.53 49.00
N GLU A 67 5.84 -11.29 47.98
CA GLU A 67 6.31 -11.06 46.63
C GLU A 67 5.75 -9.71 46.16
N LEU A 68 6.62 -8.82 45.67
CA LEU A 68 6.21 -7.51 45.18
C LEU A 68 5.38 -7.72 43.90
N VAL A 69 4.06 -7.53 44.01
CA VAL A 69 3.16 -7.57 42.86
C VAL A 69 2.96 -6.14 42.37
N ILE A 70 3.45 -5.86 41.17
CA ILE A 70 3.17 -4.61 40.47
C ILE A 70 1.79 -4.75 39.84
N ILE A 71 0.87 -3.88 40.24
CA ILE A 71 -0.47 -3.77 39.66
C ILE A 71 -0.51 -2.51 38.79
N GLU A 72 -1.08 -2.63 37.60
CA GLU A 72 -1.32 -1.51 36.69
C GLU A 72 -2.84 -1.36 36.50
N GLU A 73 -3.35 -0.17 36.75
CA GLU A 73 -4.78 0.10 36.70
C GLU A 73 -5.23 0.31 35.25
N MET A 74 -6.12 -0.54 34.75
CA MET A 74 -6.59 -0.51 33.37
C MET A 74 -7.50 0.70 33.14
N GLN A 75 -7.05 1.64 32.29
CA GLN A 75 -7.86 2.78 31.87
C GLN A 75 -8.61 2.45 30.57
N PRO A 76 -9.93 2.73 30.48
CA PRO A 76 -10.68 2.55 29.23
C PRO A 76 -10.11 3.47 28.17
N THR A 77 -9.53 2.88 27.13
CA THR A 77 -8.97 3.58 25.97
C THR A 77 -9.72 3.15 24.72
N VAL A 78 -9.92 4.08 23.78
CA VAL A 78 -10.51 3.76 22.48
C VAL A 78 -9.51 2.91 21.70
N PHE A 79 -9.83 1.62 21.51
CA PHE A 79 -9.05 0.70 20.69
C PHE A 79 -9.61 0.67 19.27
N THR A 80 -8.81 1.10 18.31
CA THR A 80 -9.15 1.03 16.88
C THR A 80 -8.36 -0.11 16.25
N SER A 81 -9.06 -1.17 15.85
CA SER A 81 -8.45 -2.28 15.12
C SER A 81 -8.39 -1.94 13.64
N TYR A 82 -7.23 -2.13 13.01
CA TYR A 82 -7.06 -2.00 11.57
C TYR A 82 -7.00 -3.39 10.95
N ILE A 83 -7.40 -3.48 9.68
CA ILE A 83 -7.25 -4.68 8.86
C ILE A 83 -6.31 -4.28 7.72
N ASP A 84 -5.14 -4.89 7.67
CA ASP A 84 -4.18 -4.65 6.60
C ASP A 84 -4.55 -5.50 5.38
N LEU A 85 -4.77 -4.82 4.26
CA LEU A 85 -5.15 -5.44 3.00
C LEU A 85 -4.21 -5.00 1.91
N GLN A 86 -3.87 -5.95 1.03
CA GLN A 86 -3.18 -5.62 -0.21
C GLN A 86 -4.21 -5.21 -1.26
N ALA A 87 -3.92 -4.11 -1.93
CA ALA A 87 -4.78 -3.57 -2.96
C ALA A 87 -3.95 -3.13 -4.17
N LYS A 88 -4.58 -3.15 -5.35
CA LYS A 88 -3.99 -2.65 -6.59
C LYS A 88 -4.56 -1.28 -6.92
N VAL A 89 -3.72 -0.41 -7.45
CA VAL A 89 -4.16 0.85 -8.06
C VAL A 89 -4.63 0.55 -9.46
N ASP A 90 -5.82 0.97 -9.80
CA ASP A 90 -6.40 0.86 -11.14
C ASP A 90 -6.89 2.24 -11.62
N ALA A 91 -6.94 2.44 -12.92
CA ALA A 91 -7.52 3.64 -13.50
C ALA A 91 -9.02 3.43 -13.67
N ASP A 92 -9.82 4.46 -13.38
CA ASP A 92 -11.28 4.38 -13.59
C ASP A 92 -11.62 4.18 -15.08
N GLN A 93 -10.79 4.74 -15.97
CA GLN A 93 -10.90 4.55 -17.41
C GLN A 93 -9.62 3.91 -17.93
N ASN A 94 -9.72 2.62 -18.24
CA ASN A 94 -8.68 1.83 -18.88
C ASN A 94 -9.28 1.19 -20.14
N VAL A 95 -8.77 1.58 -21.31
CA VAL A 95 -9.29 1.11 -22.59
C VAL A 95 -8.16 0.62 -23.47
N THR A 96 -8.30 -0.62 -23.96
CA THR A 96 -7.43 -1.16 -25.00
C THR A 96 -8.00 -0.82 -26.37
N VAL A 97 -7.30 0.04 -27.11
CA VAL A 97 -7.65 0.43 -28.47
C VAL A 97 -7.16 -0.63 -29.43
N THR A 98 -8.08 -1.39 -30.02
CA THR A 98 -7.78 -2.40 -31.05
C THR A 98 -8.19 -1.93 -32.45
N ALA A 99 -7.65 -2.57 -33.48
CA ALA A 99 -8.09 -2.33 -34.86
C ALA A 99 -9.57 -2.70 -35.05
N GLN A 100 -10.32 -1.91 -35.83
CA GLN A 100 -11.71 -2.23 -36.20
C GLN A 100 -11.79 -3.07 -37.49
N MET A 101 -10.73 -3.05 -38.30
CA MET A 101 -10.60 -3.85 -39.51
C MET A 101 -9.26 -4.60 -39.52
N PRO A 102 -9.21 -5.79 -40.13
CA PRO A 102 -7.95 -6.50 -40.31
C PRO A 102 -7.03 -5.74 -41.29
N GLY A 103 -5.77 -5.56 -40.91
CA GLY A 103 -4.77 -4.88 -41.74
C GLY A 103 -3.37 -4.93 -41.15
N ALA A 104 -2.35 -4.73 -41.97
CA ALA A 104 -0.97 -4.60 -41.49
C ALA A 104 -0.75 -3.20 -40.90
N VAL A 105 -0.05 -3.09 -39.77
CA VAL A 105 0.30 -1.79 -39.18
C VAL A 105 1.35 -1.11 -40.05
N GLN A 106 1.00 0.02 -40.65
CA GLN A 106 1.91 0.79 -41.50
C GLN A 106 2.79 1.72 -40.65
N LYS A 107 2.19 2.44 -39.69
CA LYS A 107 2.88 3.42 -38.84
C LYS A 107 2.30 3.45 -37.43
N ILE A 108 3.17 3.74 -36.46
CA ILE A 108 2.80 3.98 -35.06
C ILE A 108 3.26 5.40 -34.72
N TYR A 109 2.35 6.24 -34.22
CA TYR A 109 2.60 7.66 -33.94
C TYR A 109 2.89 7.94 -32.47
N VAL A 110 2.68 6.97 -31.59
CA VAL A 110 2.78 7.13 -30.13
C VAL A 110 3.83 6.23 -29.53
N SER A 111 4.37 6.65 -28.39
CA SER A 111 5.28 5.86 -27.55
C SER A 111 4.67 5.59 -26.17
N GLU A 112 5.16 4.55 -25.50
CA GLU A 112 4.80 4.26 -24.11
C GLU A 112 5.13 5.46 -23.20
N GLY A 113 4.21 5.80 -22.30
CA GLY A 113 4.30 6.96 -21.41
C GLY A 113 3.88 8.30 -22.04
N GLN A 114 3.51 8.34 -23.33
CA GLN A 114 3.07 9.58 -23.98
C GLN A 114 1.63 9.93 -23.60
N SER A 115 1.37 11.21 -23.31
CA SER A 115 0.00 11.71 -23.12
C SER A 115 -0.72 11.90 -24.46
N VAL A 116 -1.95 11.41 -24.54
CA VAL A 116 -2.82 11.47 -25.71
C VAL A 116 -4.19 12.00 -25.35
N GLY A 117 -4.76 12.80 -26.25
CA GLY A 117 -6.13 13.32 -26.11
C GLY A 117 -7.15 12.47 -26.88
N ILE A 118 -8.43 12.70 -26.61
CA ILE A 118 -9.55 12.11 -27.38
C ILE A 118 -9.38 12.43 -28.87
N GLY A 119 -9.50 11.41 -29.72
CA GLY A 119 -9.39 11.54 -31.17
C GLY A 119 -7.96 11.57 -31.71
N SER A 120 -6.94 11.47 -30.84
CA SER A 120 -5.55 11.37 -31.28
C SER A 120 -5.32 10.06 -32.02
N VAL A 121 -4.64 10.11 -33.17
CA VAL A 121 -4.26 8.92 -33.94
C VAL A 121 -3.06 8.25 -33.26
N LEU A 122 -3.24 7.00 -32.86
CA LEU A 122 -2.24 6.20 -32.17
C LEU A 122 -1.41 5.39 -33.17
N ALA A 123 -2.09 4.74 -34.10
CA ALA A 123 -1.48 3.95 -35.16
C ALA A 123 -2.35 3.96 -36.43
N GLU A 124 -1.73 3.64 -37.55
CA GLU A 124 -2.37 3.58 -38.86
C GLU A 124 -2.08 2.25 -39.52
N LEU A 125 -3.14 1.59 -39.98
CA LEU A 125 -3.06 0.38 -40.77
C LEU A 125 -2.86 0.74 -42.25
N ASP A 126 -2.33 -0.21 -43.01
CA ASP A 126 -2.19 -0.10 -44.45
C ASP A 126 -3.56 0.17 -45.09
N ASN A 127 -3.68 1.36 -45.66
CA ASN A 127 -4.91 1.92 -46.20
C ASN A 127 -4.73 2.44 -47.63
N ASP A 128 -3.60 2.15 -48.29
CA ASP A 128 -3.26 2.65 -49.63
C ASP A 128 -4.37 2.35 -50.66
N ALA A 129 -4.97 1.15 -50.59
CA ALA A 129 -6.07 0.76 -51.47
C ALA A 129 -7.35 1.56 -51.19
N ALA A 130 -7.65 1.81 -49.91
CA ALA A 130 -8.82 2.58 -49.49
C ALA A 130 -8.68 4.06 -49.86
N GLU A 131 -7.48 4.64 -49.72
CA GLU A 131 -7.20 6.01 -50.15
C GLU A 131 -7.35 6.20 -51.66
N LYS A 132 -6.83 5.27 -52.47
CA LYS A 132 -7.00 5.30 -53.94
C LYS A 132 -8.46 5.16 -54.36
N GLN A 133 -9.22 4.32 -53.66
CA GLN A 133 -10.66 4.19 -53.89
C GLN A 133 -11.40 5.49 -53.55
N LEU A 134 -11.04 6.13 -52.43
CA LEU A 134 -11.61 7.42 -52.03
C LEU A 134 -11.35 8.49 -53.09
N GLN A 135 -10.11 8.60 -53.59
CA GLN A 135 -9.73 9.56 -54.62
C GLN A 135 -10.51 9.34 -55.94
N THR A 136 -10.77 8.08 -56.29
CA THR A 136 -11.58 7.72 -57.45
C THR A 136 -13.03 8.17 -57.28
N LEU A 137 -13.63 7.92 -56.11
CA LEU A 137 -14.99 8.36 -55.77
C LEU A 137 -15.11 9.90 -55.73
N GLU A 138 -14.10 10.60 -55.22
CA GLU A 138 -14.05 12.07 -55.22
C GLU A 138 -14.06 12.63 -56.65
N THR A 139 -13.28 12.04 -57.55
CA THR A 139 -13.26 12.42 -58.97
C THR A 139 -14.60 12.16 -59.65
N GLN A 140 -15.21 10.99 -59.39
CA GLN A 140 -16.54 10.65 -59.92
C GLN A 140 -17.62 11.60 -59.39
N LEU A 141 -17.57 11.95 -58.11
CA LEU A 141 -18.51 12.89 -57.50
C LEU A 141 -18.36 14.29 -58.09
N SER A 142 -17.13 14.78 -58.29
CA SER A 142 -16.87 16.07 -58.93
C SER A 142 -17.50 16.11 -60.33
N PHE A 143 -17.27 15.07 -61.13
CA PHE A 143 -17.84 14.97 -62.48
C PHE A 143 -19.38 14.89 -62.45
N ALA A 144 -19.96 14.12 -61.52
CA ALA A 144 -21.41 14.03 -61.36
C ALA A 144 -22.04 15.38 -60.93
N LYS A 145 -21.35 16.14 -60.07
CA LYS A 145 -21.77 17.50 -59.66
C LYS A 145 -21.75 18.46 -60.84
N ASP A 146 -20.73 18.41 -61.69
CA ASP A 146 -20.68 19.23 -62.90
C ASP A 146 -21.83 18.93 -63.87
N ILE A 147 -22.15 17.64 -64.07
CA ILE A 147 -23.31 17.23 -64.87
C ILE A 147 -24.61 17.73 -64.22
N TYR A 148 -24.78 17.52 -62.92
CA TYR A 148 -25.97 17.96 -62.20
C TYR A 148 -26.16 19.49 -62.29
N ASN A 149 -25.10 20.28 -62.14
CA ASN A 149 -25.15 21.73 -62.26
C ASN A 149 -25.56 22.18 -63.66
N LYS A 150 -25.06 21.51 -64.71
CA LYS A 150 -25.47 21.76 -66.10
C LYS A 150 -26.94 21.41 -66.31
N GLN A 151 -27.39 20.24 -65.85
CA GLN A 151 -28.79 19.82 -66.01
C GLN A 151 -29.76 20.67 -65.19
N LYS A 152 -29.34 21.14 -64.01
CA LYS A 152 -30.10 22.10 -63.21
C LYS A 152 -30.27 23.42 -63.94
N THR A 153 -29.21 23.95 -64.54
CA THR A 153 -29.28 25.20 -65.33
C THR A 153 -30.23 25.07 -66.52
N LEU A 154 -30.18 23.95 -67.24
CA LEU A 154 -31.11 23.67 -68.35
C LEU A 154 -32.55 23.53 -67.85
N TRP A 155 -32.75 22.82 -66.74
CA TRP A 155 -34.06 22.65 -66.10
C TRP A 155 -34.66 23.97 -65.65
N ASP A 156 -33.87 24.86 -65.05
CA ASP A 156 -34.28 26.20 -64.62
C ASP A 156 -34.69 27.08 -65.82
N GLN A 157 -34.08 26.84 -66.98
CA GLN A 157 -34.48 27.43 -68.27
C GLN A 157 -35.66 26.71 -68.95
N LYS A 158 -36.25 25.70 -68.30
CA LYS A 158 -37.31 24.82 -68.82
C LYS A 158 -36.90 24.01 -70.07
N ILE A 159 -35.62 23.69 -70.19
CA ILE A 159 -35.03 22.89 -71.27
C ILE A 159 -34.62 21.53 -70.69
N GLY A 160 -35.13 20.43 -71.26
CA GLY A 160 -34.81 19.06 -70.85
C GLY A 160 -35.96 18.33 -70.14
N THR A 161 -35.75 17.06 -69.81
CA THR A 161 -36.77 16.22 -69.16
C THR A 161 -36.55 16.17 -67.64
N GLU A 162 -37.65 16.09 -66.89
CA GLU A 162 -37.60 15.95 -65.43
C GLU A 162 -36.80 14.70 -65.01
N VAL A 163 -36.93 13.62 -65.80
CA VAL A 163 -36.19 12.37 -65.60
C VAL A 163 -34.67 12.59 -65.66
N GLN A 164 -34.16 13.43 -66.56
CA GLN A 164 -32.72 13.72 -66.65
C GLN A 164 -32.22 14.49 -65.44
N TYR A 165 -32.99 15.49 -64.98
CA TYR A 165 -32.64 16.25 -63.78
C TYR A 165 -32.67 15.36 -62.52
N LEU A 166 -33.74 14.58 -62.33
CA LEU A 166 -33.88 13.67 -61.19
C LEU A 166 -32.80 12.57 -61.20
N SER A 167 -32.47 12.02 -62.38
CA SER A 167 -31.40 11.03 -62.52
C SER A 167 -30.03 11.61 -62.15
N ALA A 168 -29.70 12.81 -62.64
CA ALA A 168 -28.45 13.49 -62.28
C ALA A 168 -28.36 13.79 -60.78
N LYS A 169 -29.48 14.24 -60.18
CA LYS A 169 -29.57 14.46 -58.72
C LYS A 169 -29.34 13.18 -57.93
N ASN A 170 -30.03 12.09 -58.29
CA ASN A 170 -29.90 10.80 -57.64
C ASN A 170 -28.47 10.24 -57.75
N ASN A 171 -27.80 10.46 -58.89
CA ASN A 171 -26.42 10.03 -59.08
C ASN A 171 -25.44 10.77 -58.14
N VAL A 172 -25.63 12.08 -57.95
CA VAL A 172 -24.85 12.86 -56.97
C VAL A 172 -25.10 12.31 -55.56
N GLU A 173 -26.35 12.15 -55.15
CA GLU A 173 -26.69 11.63 -53.81
C GLU A 173 -26.11 10.23 -53.58
N THR A 174 -26.15 9.35 -54.58
CA THR A 174 -25.59 7.99 -54.51
C THR A 174 -24.07 8.02 -54.33
N LEU A 175 -23.36 8.88 -55.08
CA LEU A 175 -21.92 9.04 -54.96
C LEU A 175 -21.51 9.69 -53.63
N GLU A 176 -22.30 10.64 -53.12
CA GLU A 176 -22.07 11.26 -51.81
C GLU A 176 -22.18 10.22 -50.68
N ASN A 177 -23.21 9.38 -50.72
CA ASN A 177 -23.37 8.28 -49.76
C ASN A 177 -22.23 7.26 -49.86
N SER A 178 -21.81 6.91 -51.09
CA SER A 178 -20.69 5.97 -51.30
C SER A 178 -19.37 6.54 -50.78
N LEU A 179 -19.13 7.83 -50.97
CA LEU A 179 -17.96 8.53 -50.45
C LEU A 179 -17.98 8.62 -48.92
N ALA A 180 -19.13 8.87 -48.31
CA ALA A 180 -19.28 8.85 -46.86
C ALA A 180 -18.95 7.47 -46.26
N ALA A 181 -19.46 6.39 -46.87
CA ALA A 181 -19.15 5.03 -46.47
C ALA A 181 -17.65 4.71 -46.59
N SER A 182 -17.02 5.12 -47.70
CA SER A 182 -15.58 4.92 -47.92
C SER A 182 -14.72 5.71 -46.92
N LYS A 183 -15.12 6.95 -46.56
CA LYS A 183 -14.46 7.73 -45.50
C LYS A 183 -14.55 7.06 -44.14
N GLN A 184 -15.71 6.51 -43.80
CA GLN A 184 -15.89 5.79 -42.54
C GLN A 184 -15.01 4.54 -42.49
N GLN A 185 -14.90 3.80 -43.61
CA GLN A 185 -13.97 2.68 -43.71
C GLN A 185 -12.51 3.11 -43.51
N LEU A 186 -12.10 4.26 -44.09
CA LEU A 186 -10.76 4.82 -43.88
C LEU A 186 -10.53 5.27 -42.43
N GLN A 187 -11.55 5.75 -41.73
CA GLN A 187 -11.44 6.06 -40.30
C GLN A 187 -11.25 4.79 -39.47
N MET A 188 -11.88 3.69 -39.84
CA MET A 188 -11.71 2.39 -39.16
C MET A 188 -10.31 1.78 -39.34
N SER A 189 -9.53 2.21 -40.34
CA SER A 189 -8.13 1.80 -40.49
C SER A 189 -7.16 2.60 -39.61
N LYS A 190 -7.64 3.66 -38.94
CA LYS A 190 -6.87 4.45 -37.98
C LYS A 190 -7.28 4.07 -36.56
N LEU A 191 -6.30 3.78 -35.72
CA LEU A 191 -6.53 3.54 -34.30
C LEU A 191 -6.55 4.91 -33.60
N ILE A 192 -7.71 5.31 -33.09
CA ILE A 192 -7.90 6.58 -32.39
C ILE A 192 -8.13 6.36 -30.90
N SER A 193 -7.63 7.27 -30.07
CA SER A 193 -7.89 7.22 -28.62
C SER A 193 -9.34 7.63 -28.30
N PRO A 194 -10.12 6.80 -27.59
CA PRO A 194 -11.48 7.16 -27.16
C PRO A 194 -11.51 8.02 -25.90
N ILE A 195 -10.40 8.06 -25.14
CA ILE A 195 -10.29 8.78 -23.87
C ILE A 195 -9.06 9.69 -23.86
N ASN A 196 -9.05 10.68 -22.96
CA ASN A 196 -7.84 11.41 -22.63
C ASN A 196 -7.03 10.59 -21.61
N GLY A 197 -5.74 10.47 -21.81
CA GLY A 197 -4.91 9.67 -20.91
C GLY A 197 -3.46 9.60 -21.31
N VAL A 198 -2.80 8.57 -20.80
CA VAL A 198 -1.43 8.21 -21.11
C VAL A 198 -1.41 6.82 -21.73
N VAL A 199 -0.54 6.64 -22.72
CA VAL A 199 -0.29 5.33 -23.34
C VAL A 199 0.49 4.47 -22.35
N ASP A 200 -0.12 3.38 -21.91
CA ASP A 200 0.47 2.46 -20.93
C ASP A 200 1.30 1.37 -21.61
N ALA A 201 0.74 0.74 -22.66
CA ALA A 201 1.41 -0.32 -23.42
C ALA A 201 1.11 -0.23 -24.92
N VAL A 202 2.12 -0.51 -25.74
CA VAL A 202 2.00 -0.58 -27.21
C VAL A 202 2.31 -2.02 -27.66
N ASP A 203 1.28 -2.87 -27.71
CA ASP A 203 1.44 -4.30 -28.04
C ASP A 203 1.48 -4.59 -29.55
N ILE A 204 1.60 -3.55 -30.38
CA ILE A 204 1.64 -3.65 -31.85
C ILE A 204 2.98 -3.19 -32.40
N LYS A 205 3.44 -3.83 -33.48
CA LYS A 205 4.66 -3.46 -34.20
C LYS A 205 4.37 -3.13 -35.66
N VAL A 206 5.18 -2.25 -36.25
CA VAL A 206 5.11 -1.96 -37.69
C VAL A 206 5.32 -3.25 -38.50
N GLY A 207 4.45 -3.49 -39.47
CA GLY A 207 4.41 -4.71 -40.28
C GLY A 207 3.64 -5.88 -39.66
N GLN A 208 3.22 -5.77 -38.39
CA GLN A 208 2.38 -6.78 -37.76
C GLN A 208 0.93 -6.68 -38.27
N MET A 209 0.26 -7.82 -38.39
CA MET A 209 -1.16 -7.86 -38.71
C MET A 209 -1.98 -7.57 -37.44
N ALA A 210 -2.79 -6.51 -37.49
CA ALA A 210 -3.76 -6.15 -36.47
C ALA A 210 -5.15 -6.65 -36.88
N SER A 211 -5.94 -7.08 -35.90
CA SER A 211 -7.31 -7.54 -36.11
C SER A 211 -8.21 -7.15 -34.92
N PRO A 212 -9.54 -7.09 -35.12
CA PRO A 212 -10.46 -6.85 -34.02
C PRO A 212 -10.27 -7.85 -32.87
N GLY A 213 -10.10 -7.33 -31.65
CA GLY A 213 -9.92 -8.12 -30.44
C GLY A 213 -8.50 -8.65 -30.19
N PHE A 214 -7.52 -8.38 -31.06
CA PHE A 214 -6.14 -8.86 -30.90
C PHE A 214 -5.13 -7.72 -31.07
N ASN A 215 -4.20 -7.62 -30.11
CA ASN A 215 -3.10 -6.63 -30.04
C ASN A 215 -3.54 -5.17 -30.26
N GLY A 216 -3.47 -4.38 -29.20
CA GLY A 216 -3.90 -2.99 -29.23
C GLY A 216 -2.92 -2.05 -28.54
N ILE A 217 -3.36 -0.80 -28.40
CA ILE A 217 -2.67 0.21 -27.59
C ILE A 217 -3.51 0.45 -26.35
N ARG A 218 -2.94 0.23 -25.17
CA ARG A 218 -3.65 0.47 -23.91
C ARG A 218 -3.49 1.94 -23.52
N VAL A 219 -4.61 2.62 -23.31
CA VAL A 219 -4.67 4.00 -22.84
C VAL A 219 -5.36 4.02 -21.49
N VAL A 220 -4.71 4.68 -20.52
CA VAL A 220 -5.21 4.81 -19.15
C VAL A 220 -5.40 6.27 -18.78
N ASN A 221 -6.51 6.59 -18.13
CA ASN A 221 -6.75 7.94 -17.61
C ASN A 221 -6.14 8.07 -16.20
N THR A 222 -5.17 8.96 -16.06
CA THR A 222 -4.44 9.18 -14.80
C THR A 222 -5.12 10.19 -13.86
N ASN A 223 -6.18 10.87 -14.30
CA ASN A 223 -6.87 11.89 -13.48
C ASN A 223 -7.81 11.29 -12.43
N SER A 224 -8.30 10.07 -12.66
CA SER A 224 -9.24 9.37 -11.79
C SER A 224 -8.75 7.96 -11.52
N LEU A 225 -8.10 7.77 -10.38
CA LEU A 225 -7.57 6.48 -9.93
C LEU A 225 -8.46 5.89 -8.83
N LYS A 226 -8.60 4.57 -8.85
CA LYS A 226 -9.31 3.78 -7.84
C LYS A 226 -8.34 2.76 -7.25
N VAL A 227 -8.55 2.41 -5.99
CA VAL A 227 -7.79 1.35 -5.34
C VAL A 227 -8.72 0.18 -5.09
N ILE A 228 -8.39 -0.97 -5.68
CA ILE A 228 -9.18 -2.19 -5.61
C ILE A 228 -8.45 -3.16 -4.69
N GLY A 229 -9.05 -3.42 -3.52
CA GLY A 229 -8.57 -4.41 -2.56
C GLY A 229 -9.57 -5.54 -2.42
N GLU A 230 -9.06 -6.76 -2.26
CA GLU A 230 -9.89 -7.94 -1.98
C GLU A 230 -9.99 -8.12 -0.46
N VAL A 231 -11.22 -8.16 0.06
CA VAL A 231 -11.49 -8.36 1.48
C VAL A 231 -11.98 -9.79 1.68
N SER A 232 -11.42 -10.50 2.67
CA SER A 232 -11.93 -11.84 3.05
C SER A 232 -13.36 -11.74 3.56
N GLU A 233 -14.21 -12.71 3.22
CA GLU A 233 -15.61 -12.78 3.63
C GLU A 233 -15.81 -12.66 5.15
N ALA A 234 -14.86 -13.18 5.93
CA ALA A 234 -14.84 -13.07 7.40
C ALA A 234 -14.91 -11.62 7.90
N TYR A 235 -14.40 -10.67 7.11
CA TYR A 235 -14.40 -9.26 7.41
C TYR A 235 -15.53 -8.47 6.73
N SER A 236 -16.32 -9.09 5.86
CA SER A 236 -17.37 -8.38 5.10
C SER A 236 -18.45 -7.77 5.99
N ALA A 237 -18.72 -8.36 7.16
CA ALA A 237 -19.66 -7.83 8.14
C ALA A 237 -19.18 -6.52 8.81
N TYR A 238 -17.87 -6.27 8.80
CA TYR A 238 -17.24 -5.13 9.46
C TYR A 238 -16.89 -3.99 8.49
N VAL A 239 -16.97 -4.21 7.18
CA VAL A 239 -16.61 -3.22 6.16
C VAL A 239 -17.86 -2.62 5.55
N GLN A 240 -18.06 -1.31 5.74
CA GLN A 240 -19.21 -0.57 5.23
C GLN A 240 -18.80 0.55 4.27
N THR A 241 -19.75 0.99 3.44
CA THR A 241 -19.55 2.15 2.56
C THR A 241 -19.33 3.41 3.40
N GLY A 242 -18.27 4.16 3.09
CA GLY A 242 -17.93 5.40 3.77
C GLY A 242 -16.95 5.26 4.94
N ASP A 243 -16.55 4.03 5.29
CA ASP A 243 -15.49 3.81 6.27
C ASP A 243 -14.20 4.48 5.83
N LYS A 244 -13.47 5.04 6.80
CA LYS A 244 -12.18 5.69 6.56
C LYS A 244 -11.12 4.61 6.38
N VAL A 245 -10.36 4.72 5.31
CA VAL A 245 -9.22 3.84 5.02
C VAL A 245 -7.97 4.69 4.86
N LYS A 246 -6.85 4.12 5.31
CA LYS A 246 -5.54 4.71 5.12
C LYS A 246 -4.81 3.89 4.06
N LEU A 247 -4.51 4.53 2.94
CA LEU A 247 -3.75 3.94 1.84
C LEU A 247 -2.28 4.21 2.07
N PHE A 248 -1.47 3.16 2.15
CA PHE A 248 -0.02 3.28 2.25
C PHE A 248 0.63 2.85 0.94
N PHE A 249 1.37 3.76 0.32
CA PHE A 249 2.12 3.50 -0.91
C PHE A 249 3.59 3.24 -0.57
N PRO A 250 4.08 1.99 -0.60
CA PRO A 250 5.43 1.65 -0.15
C PRO A 250 6.52 2.34 -0.99
N ASP A 251 6.28 2.50 -2.29
CA ASP A 251 7.24 3.11 -3.22
C ASP A 251 7.39 4.63 -3.01
N LEU A 252 6.28 5.30 -2.68
CA LEU A 252 6.25 6.75 -2.43
C LEU A 252 6.49 7.09 -0.96
N LYS A 253 6.41 6.10 -0.05
CA LYS A 253 6.38 6.29 1.42
C LYS A 253 5.36 7.34 1.85
N GLN A 254 4.20 7.35 1.18
CA GLN A 254 3.12 8.29 1.43
C GLN A 254 1.88 7.56 1.97
N GLU A 255 1.20 8.23 2.89
CA GLU A 255 -0.10 7.83 3.42
C GLU A 255 -1.17 8.78 2.88
N VAL A 256 -2.26 8.21 2.35
CA VAL A 256 -3.41 8.96 1.86
C VAL A 256 -4.67 8.45 2.54
N ASP A 257 -5.39 9.34 3.21
CA ASP A 257 -6.70 9.01 3.78
C ASP A 257 -7.75 9.04 2.67
N SER A 258 -8.56 7.98 2.60
CA SER A 258 -9.66 7.86 1.65
C SER A 258 -10.88 7.21 2.31
N LYS A 259 -11.94 7.02 1.54
CA LYS A 259 -13.18 6.36 1.98
C LYS A 259 -13.52 5.18 1.09
N ILE A 260 -14.15 4.17 1.66
CA ILE A 260 -14.63 3.00 0.92
C ILE A 260 -15.85 3.38 0.09
N SER A 261 -15.79 3.04 -1.20
CA SER A 261 -16.93 3.04 -2.13
C SER A 261 -17.01 1.68 -2.84
N PHE A 262 -18.21 1.11 -2.94
CA PHE A 262 -18.47 -0.09 -3.75
C PHE A 262 -18.87 0.26 -5.18
#